data_AF-X1L6E9-F1
#
_entry.id   AF-X1L6E9-F1
#
_cell.length_a   1.000
_cell.length_b   1.000
_cell.length_c   1.000
_cell.angle_alpha   90.00
_cell.angle_beta   90.00
_cell.angle_gamma   90.00
#
_symmetry.space_group_name_H-M   'P 1'
#
loop_
_entity.id
_entity.type
_entity.pdbx_description
1 polymer ?
#
loop_
_entity_poly.entity_id
_entity_poly.type
_entity_poly.pdbx_seq_one_letter_code
_entity_poly.pdbx_strand_id
1 'polypeptide(L)' 'MNDVISESLAKLISEEFNLKIELVSFEKERQIQAESDPKELVLRPPIVTIMGHVDHGKTTLLDAIRQSNLVGKEYQ' A
#
# COMPACT_ATOMS: atom_id res chain seq x y z
N MET A 1 -27.47 -1.43 3.40
CA MET A 1 -27.49 -1.85 4.81
C MET A 1 -26.21 -2.63 5.03
N ASN A 2 -25.21 -2.00 5.65
CA ASN A 2 -24.02 -2.70 6.14
C ASN A 2 -24.23 -2.82 7.65
N ASP A 3 -24.85 -3.91 8.07
CA ASP A 3 -25.04 -4.18 9.49
C ASP A 3 -23.73 -4.76 10.05
N VAL A 4 -23.30 -4.24 11.19
CA VAL A 4 -22.11 -4.73 11.88
C VAL A 4 -22.43 -6.13 12.40
N ILE A 5 -21.78 -7.14 11.83
CA ILE A 5 -21.92 -8.52 12.27
C ILE A 5 -21.30 -8.64 13.66
N SER A 6 -22.07 -9.09 14.64
CA SER A 6 -21.60 -9.34 16.00
C SER A 6 -20.82 -10.64 16.08
N GLU A 7 -19.87 -10.71 17.02
CA GLU A 7 -19.01 -11.88 17.22
C GLU A 7 -19.79 -13.19 17.41
N SER A 8 -20.91 -13.12 18.14
CA SER A 8 -21.80 -14.25 18.39
C SER A 8 -22.53 -14.73 17.13
N LEU A 9 -22.94 -13.81 16.25
CA LEU A 9 -23.58 -14.14 14.99
C LEU A 9 -22.58 -14.79 14.02
N ALA A 10 -21.35 -14.27 13.95
CA ALA A 10 -20.29 -14.86 13.13
C ALA A 10 -19.96 -16.30 13.54
N LYS A 11 -19.89 -16.58 14.85
CA LYS A 11 -19.65 -17.94 15.37
C LYS A 11 -20.78 -18.91 15.02
N LEU A 12 -22.03 -18.47 15.15
CA LEU A 12 -23.18 -19.30 14.81
C LEU A 12 -23.19 -19.70 13.33
N ILE A 13 -22.93 -18.72 12.44
CA ILE A 13 -22.80 -18.97 11.00
C ILE A 13 -21.58 -19.86 10.72
N SER A 14 -20.47 -19.70 11.45
CA SER A 14 -19.28 -20.56 11.33
C SER A 14 -19.61 -22.04 11.53
N GLU A 15 -20.38 -22.35 12.58
CA GLU A 15 -20.76 -23.70 12.96
C GLU A 15 -21.73 -24.30 11.94
N GLU A 16 -22.65 -23.49 11.42
CA GLU A 16 -23.63 -23.91 10.42
C GLU A 16 -22.98 -24.19 9.05
N PHE A 17 -21.94 -23.43 8.68
CA PHE A 17 -21.20 -23.60 7.42
C PHE A 17 -19.93 -24.46 7.57
N ASN A 18 -19.66 -24.99 8.76
CA ASN A 18 -18.50 -25.81 9.09
C ASN A 18 -17.15 -25.16 8.68
N LEU A 19 -17.08 -23.83 8.75
CA LEU A 19 -15.90 -23.03 8.46
C LEU A 19 -15.16 -22.72 9.77
N LYS A 20 -13.83 -22.65 9.72
CA LYS A 20 -13.03 -22.16 10.86
C LYS A 20 -12.87 -20.65 10.74
N ILE A 21 -13.54 -19.90 11.60
CA ILE A 21 -13.38 -18.44 11.67
C ILE A 21 -12.35 -18.11 12.75
N GLU A 22 -11.29 -17.41 12.38
CA GLU A 22 -10.40 -16.73 13.32
C GLU A 22 -10.82 -15.27 13.40
N LEU A 23 -11.25 -14.84 14.59
CA LEU A 23 -11.56 -13.45 14.86
C LEU A 23 -10.25 -12.72 15.15
N VAL A 24 -9.74 -12.07 14.12
CA VAL A 24 -8.54 -11.24 14.21
C VAL A 24 -8.96 -9.83 14.62
N SER A 25 -8.36 -9.29 15.68
CA SER A 25 -8.55 -7.88 16.02
C SER A 25 -7.90 -7.00 14.94
N PHE A 26 -8.43 -5.79 14.73
CA PHE A 26 -7.89 -4.85 13.74
C PHE A 26 -6.38 -4.57 13.94
N GLU A 27 -5.93 -4.56 15.20
CA GLU A 27 -4.52 -4.42 15.54
C GLU A 27 -3.68 -5.61 15.05
N LYS A 28 -4.21 -6.84 15.21
CA LYS A 28 -3.55 -8.07 14.77
C LYS A 28 -3.56 -8.20 13.24
N GLU A 29 -4.63 -7.78 12.55
CA GLU A 29 -4.65 -7.71 11.08
C GLU A 29 -3.56 -6.78 10.54
N ARG A 30 -3.41 -5.61 11.16
CA ARG A 30 -2.40 -4.62 10.78
C ARG A 30 -0.98 -5.13 11.01
N GLN A 31 -0.78 -5.93 12.07
CA GLN A 31 0.50 -6.57 12.36
C GLN A 31 0.83 -7.69 11.36
N ILE A 32 -0.16 -8.52 11.00
CA ILE A 32 0.00 -9.56 9.97
C ILE A 32 0.34 -8.94 8.60
N GLN A 33 -0.26 -7.81 8.24
CA GLN A 33 0.09 -7.11 7.00
C GLN A 33 1.49 -6.48 7.03
N ALA A 34 1.99 -6.11 8.22
CA ALA A 34 3.34 -5.56 8.38
C ALA A 34 4.42 -6.66 8.34
N GLU A 35 4.09 -7.87 8.80
CA GLU A 35 4.94 -9.05 8.72
C GLU A 35 4.77 -9.74 7.37
N SER A 36 5.40 -9.19 6.33
CA SER A 36 5.53 -9.89 5.04
C SER A 36 6.41 -11.14 5.21
N ASP A 37 5.96 -12.32 4.79
CA ASP A 37 6.80 -13.52 4.80
C ASP A 37 8.06 -13.25 3.95
N PRO A 38 9.29 -13.46 4.47
CA PRO A 38 10.51 -13.24 3.71
C PRO A 38 10.58 -14.01 2.38
N LYS A 39 9.81 -15.10 2.23
CA LYS A 39 9.70 -15.85 0.98
C LYS A 39 8.78 -15.19 -0.06
N GLU A 40 7.87 -14.32 0.37
CA GLU A 40 6.94 -13.57 -0.49
C GLU A 40 7.47 -12.16 -0.84
N LEU A 41 8.65 -11.79 -0.31
CA LEU A 41 9.29 -10.52 -0.63
C LEU A 41 9.71 -10.47 -2.11
N VAL A 42 9.12 -9.53 -2.84
CA VAL A 42 9.48 -9.23 -4.22
C VAL A 42 10.53 -8.12 -4.29
N LEU A 43 11.43 -8.23 -5.27
CA LEU A 43 12.40 -7.18 -5.55
C LEU A 43 11.66 -5.95 -6.08
N ARG A 44 11.71 -4.83 -5.34
CA ARG A 44 11.13 -3.55 -5.76
C ARG A 44 12.24 -2.55 -6.10
N PRO A 45 12.05 -1.71 -7.14
CA PRO A 45 13.00 -0.64 -7.42
C PRO A 45 13.07 0.34 -6.24
N PRO A 46 14.24 0.97 -6.00
CA PRO A 46 14.40 1.94 -4.94
C PRO A 46 13.57 3.19 -5.21
N ILE A 47 12.95 3.72 -4.15
CA ILE A 47 12.28 5.03 -4.19
C ILE A 47 13.34 6.09 -3.92
N VAL A 48 13.49 7.05 -4.83
CA VAL A 48 14.47 8.12 -4.73
C VAL A 48 13.76 9.47 -4.73
N THR A 49 14.12 10.32 -3.77
CA THR A 49 13.61 11.70 -3.67
C THR A 49 14.74 12.68 -4.00
N ILE A 50 14.46 13.65 -4.88
CA ILE A 50 15.41 14.71 -5.25
C ILE A 50 14.99 16.00 -4.53
N MET A 51 15.83 16.51 -3.63
CA MET A 51 15.59 17.75 -2.86
C MET A 51 16.61 18.84 -3.24
N GLY A 52 16.27 20.11 -3.02
CA GLY A 52 17.14 21.26 -3.33
C GLY A 52 16.37 22.59 -3.41
N HIS A 53 17.08 23.71 -3.53
CA HIS A 53 16.51 25.05 -3.63
C HIS A 53 15.73 25.28 -4.95
N VAL A 54 14.82 26.27 -4.98
CA VAL A 54 14.03 26.62 -6.19
C VAL A 54 14.99 26.90 -7.35
N ASP A 55 14.63 26.49 -8.56
CA ASP A 55 15.42 26.63 -9.82
C ASP A 55 16.71 25.81 -9.95
N HIS A 56 17.01 24.89 -9.04
CA HIS A 56 18.19 24.02 -9.17
C HIS A 56 18.01 22.85 -10.17
N GLY A 57 17.06 22.95 -11.10
CA GLY A 57 16.91 21.96 -12.18
C GLY A 57 16.51 20.55 -11.73
N LYS A 58 15.86 20.40 -10.56
CA LYS A 58 15.38 19.09 -10.05
C LYS A 58 14.47 18.38 -11.06
N THR A 59 13.56 19.13 -11.68
CA THR A 59 12.65 18.63 -12.72
C THR A 59 13.41 18.30 -14.00
N THR A 60 14.39 19.12 -14.41
CA THR A 60 15.26 18.86 -15.57
C THR A 60 16.07 17.58 -15.43
N LEU A 61 16.59 17.29 -14.23
CA LEU A 61 17.31 16.04 -13.94
C LEU A 61 16.38 14.83 -14.07
N LEU A 62 15.16 14.93 -13.54
CA LEU A 62 14.16 13.86 -13.64
C LEU A 62 13.76 13.61 -15.10
N ASP A 63 13.67 14.67 -15.90
CA ASP A 63 13.33 14.60 -17.32
C ASP A 63 14.43 13.95 -18.17
N ALA A 64 15.70 14.30 -17.93
CA ALA A 64 16.82 13.67 -18.61
C ALA A 64 16.89 12.14 -18.34
N ILE A 65 16.62 11.72 -17.10
CA ILE A 65 16.58 10.29 -16.72
C ILE A 65 15.41 9.57 -17.41
N ARG A 66 14.26 10.24 -17.52
CA ARG A 66 13.04 9.65 -18.09
C ARG A 66 12.95 9.74 -19.61
N GLN A 67 13.92 10.36 -20.29
CA GLN A 67 13.83 10.72 -21.71
C GLN A 67 12.53 11.47 -22.05
N SER A 68 11.95 12.16 -21.05
CA SER A 68 10.73 12.95 -21.18
C SER A 68 11.08 14.42 -21.19
N ASN A 69 10.25 15.23 -21.85
CA ASN A 69 10.37 16.69 -21.81
C ASN A 69 9.12 17.26 -21.15
N LEU A 70 9.03 17.13 -19.82
CA LEU A 70 7.96 17.69 -18.99
C LEU A 70 8.22 19.17 -18.69
N VAL A 71 9.48 19.58 -18.56
CA VAL A 71 9.88 20.99 -18.39
C VAL A 71 9.33 21.86 -19.53
N GLY A 72 9.31 21.36 -20.77
CA GLY A 72 8.70 22.08 -21.89
C GLY A 72 7.15 22.15 -21.86
N LYS A 73 6.48 21.32 -21.05
CA LYS A 73 5.02 21.24 -20.95
C LYS A 73 4.44 21.94 -19.71
N GLU A 74 5.25 22.24 -18.70
CA GLU A 74 4.81 22.92 -17.47
C GLU A 74 4.63 24.44 -17.65
N TYR A 75 5.16 25.04 -18.71
CA TYR A 75 5.06 26.50 -18.98
C TYR A 75 4.01 26.90 -20.02
N GLN A 76 2.85 26.22 -20.07
CA GLN A 76 1.72 26.62 -20.93
C GLN A 76 0.48 26.99 -20.13
#